data_AF-A0A5E7A4D3-F1
#
_entry.id   AF-A0A5E7A4D3-F1
#
_cell.length_a   1.000
_cell.length_b   1.000
_cell.length_c   1.000
_cell.angle_alpha   90.00
_cell.angle_beta   90.00
_cell.angle_gamma   90.00
#
_symmetry.space_group_name_H-M   'P 1'
#
loop_
_entity.id
_entity.type
_entity.pdbx_description
1 polymer ?
#
loop_
_entity_poly.entity_id
_entity_poly.type
_entity_poly.pdbx_seq_one_letter_code
_entity_poly.pdbx_strand_id
1 'polypeptide(L)'
;MLNKMSAELQKNPLVLVIMFVISLTSGVLCLFLGWKQFYTDYLSKSLTIPIWLALAITITIFALLALRSTASKNKAPEELKIIEGKEFGVQRVKLDGYHFKRCSFNRSELVISGRAAFSLTHNQITGSHFTFSDEAAVTLQILTMMYTDEGFRPMIEETFTSIRSGANNQSPIITPHP
;
A
#
# COMPACT_ATOMS: atom_id res chain seq x y z
N MET A 1 18.07 8.96 34.95
CA MET A 1 17.54 7.60 35.17
C MET A 1 16.43 7.25 34.16
N LEU A 2 15.46 8.15 33.90
CA LEU A 2 14.42 7.97 32.87
C LEU A 2 14.97 7.63 31.46
N ASN A 3 16.04 8.28 31.01
CA ASN A 3 16.57 8.09 29.65
C ASN A 3 17.17 6.69 29.41
N LYS A 4 17.66 6.01 30.46
CA LYS A 4 18.14 4.61 30.35
C LYS A 4 16.97 3.62 30.25
N MET A 5 15.88 3.86 31.00
CA MET A 5 14.68 3.02 30.94
C MET A 5 13.98 3.14 29.58
N SER A 6 13.90 4.35 29.02
CA SER A 6 13.31 4.58 27.68
C SER A 6 14.06 3.84 26.58
N ALA A 7 15.41 3.84 26.63
CA ALA A 7 16.25 3.14 25.66
C ALA A 7 16.12 1.61 25.74
N GLU A 8 15.93 1.05 26.94
CA GLU A 8 15.66 -0.39 27.12
C GLU A 8 14.24 -0.78 26.66
N LEU A 9 13.25 0.08 26.89
CA LEU A 9 11.86 -0.13 26.44
C LEU A 9 11.72 -0.10 24.91
N GLN A 10 12.56 0.67 24.21
CA GLN A 10 12.60 0.68 22.73
C GLN A 10 13.27 -0.54 22.10
N LYS A 11 14.07 -1.30 22.87
CA LYS A 11 14.78 -2.49 22.37
C LYS A 11 13.83 -3.64 22.04
N ASN A 12 12.63 -3.65 22.63
CA ASN A 12 11.60 -4.66 22.41
C ASN A 12 10.22 -3.99 22.26
N PRO A 13 9.87 -3.48 21.06
CA PRO A 13 8.58 -2.80 20.82
C PRO A 13 7.36 -3.68 21.16
N LEU A 14 7.56 -5.00 21.18
CA LEU A 14 6.56 -6.00 21.58
C LEU A 14 6.09 -5.84 23.03
N VAL A 15 6.95 -5.40 23.97
CA VAL A 15 6.57 -5.19 25.38
C VAL A 15 5.60 -4.02 25.52
N LEU A 16 5.82 -2.95 24.76
CA LEU A 16 4.95 -1.77 24.71
C LEU A 16 3.56 -2.12 24.17
N VAL A 17 3.52 -2.93 23.10
CA VAL A 17 2.27 -3.44 22.53
C VAL A 17 1.53 -4.32 23.55
N ILE A 18 2.22 -5.21 24.27
CA ILE A 18 1.60 -6.05 25.29
C ILE A 18 1.02 -5.21 26.44
N MET A 19 1.76 -4.23 26.97
CA MET A 19 1.24 -3.34 28.02
C MET A 19 0.00 -2.58 27.56
N PHE A 20 0.00 -2.10 26.31
CA PHE A 20 -1.14 -1.40 25.74
C PHE A 20 -2.35 -2.31 25.59
N VAL A 21 -2.16 -3.52 25.06
CA VAL A 21 -3.22 -4.52 24.91
C VAL A 21 -3.82 -4.89 26.26
N ILE A 22 -2.98 -5.16 27.28
CA ILE A 22 -3.44 -5.49 28.64
C ILE A 22 -4.31 -4.36 29.22
N SER A 23 -3.86 -3.11 29.09
CA SER A 23 -4.61 -1.93 29.53
C SER A 23 -5.97 -1.80 28.83
N LEU A 24 -5.98 -2.01 27.50
CA LEU A 24 -7.21 -1.97 26.70
C LEU A 24 -8.18 -3.08 27.08
N THR A 25 -7.69 -4.32 27.24
CA THR A 25 -8.52 -5.45 27.67
C THR A 25 -9.10 -5.26 29.06
N SER A 26 -8.37 -4.63 29.99
CA SER A 26 -8.89 -4.31 31.32
C SER A 26 -10.07 -3.34 31.26
N GLY A 27 -9.99 -2.31 30.41
CA GLY A 27 -11.09 -1.37 30.21
C GLY A 27 -12.34 -2.04 29.64
N VAL A 28 -12.16 -2.92 28.65
CA VAL A 28 -13.26 -3.70 28.07
C VAL A 28 -13.87 -4.67 29.07
N LEU A 29 -13.05 -5.33 29.89
CA LEU A 29 -13.52 -6.24 30.94
C LEU A 29 -14.37 -5.50 31.98
N CYS A 30 -13.94 -4.31 32.41
CA CYS A 30 -14.70 -3.47 33.34
C CYS A 30 -16.06 -3.06 32.76
N LEU A 31 -16.12 -2.74 31.46
CA LEU A 31 -17.38 -2.42 30.78
C LEU A 31 -18.31 -3.64 30.69
N PHE A 32 -17.76 -4.83 30.42
CA PHE A 32 -18.55 -6.06 30.34
C PHE A 32 -19.08 -6.50 31.70
N LEU A 33 -18.24 -6.47 32.73
CA LEU A 33 -18.63 -6.83 34.10
C LEU A 33 -19.61 -5.82 34.70
N GLY A 34 -19.42 -4.53 34.42
CA GLY A 34 -20.31 -3.45 34.85
C GLY A 34 -21.58 -3.32 34.02
N TRP A 35 -21.72 -4.07 32.91
CA TRP A 35 -22.79 -3.87 31.92
C TRP A 35 -24.19 -4.02 32.51
N LYS A 36 -24.40 -5.00 33.39
CA LYS A 36 -25.73 -5.22 34.00
C LYS A 36 -26.16 -4.05 34.88
N GLN A 37 -25.24 -3.52 35.68
CA GLN A 37 -25.53 -2.43 36.63
C GLN A 37 -25.65 -1.09 35.92
N PHE A 38 -24.81 -0.87 34.91
CA PHE A 38 -24.91 0.28 34.01
C PHE A 38 -26.23 0.28 33.21
N TYR A 39 -26.67 -0.87 32.71
CA TYR A 39 -27.90 -0.97 31.93
C TYR A 39 -29.14 -0.68 32.77
N THR A 40 -29.20 -1.18 34.01
CA THR A 40 -30.32 -0.93 34.90
C THR A 40 -30.34 0.48 35.48
N ASP A 41 -29.19 1.10 35.75
CA ASP A 41 -29.17 2.45 36.34
C ASP A 41 -29.28 3.57 35.29
N TYR A 42 -28.72 3.36 34.10
CA TYR A 42 -28.68 4.38 33.05
C TYR A 42 -29.66 4.09 31.91
N LEU A 43 -29.71 2.87 31.37
CA LEU A 43 -30.50 2.55 30.16
C LEU A 43 -32.00 2.28 30.41
N SER A 44 -32.41 1.91 31.63
CA SER A 44 -33.83 1.67 31.92
C SER A 44 -34.63 2.94 32.26
N LYS A 45 -33.96 4.06 32.54
CA LYS A 45 -34.58 5.39 32.59
C LYS A 45 -34.37 6.04 31.24
N SER A 46 -35.39 6.73 30.71
CA SER A 46 -35.38 7.38 29.40
C SER A 46 -34.10 8.18 29.18
N LEU A 47 -33.17 7.58 28.42
CA LEU A 47 -31.87 8.17 28.11
C LEU A 47 -32.13 9.31 27.13
N THR A 48 -32.31 10.53 27.65
CA THR A 48 -32.06 11.74 26.87
C THR A 48 -30.56 11.77 26.62
N ILE A 49 -30.11 11.02 25.60
CA ILE A 49 -28.72 11.04 25.14
C ILE A 49 -28.40 12.49 24.84
N PRO A 50 -27.52 13.12 25.62
CA PRO A 50 -27.27 14.53 25.43
C PRO A 50 -26.55 14.69 24.10
N ILE A 51 -26.98 15.66 23.29
CA ILE A 51 -26.59 15.82 21.87
C ILE A 51 -25.06 15.82 21.69
N TRP A 52 -24.31 16.34 22.66
CA TRP A 52 -22.85 16.35 22.65
C TRP A 52 -22.23 14.94 22.62
N LEU A 53 -22.87 13.93 23.22
CA LEU A 53 -22.38 12.55 23.23
C LEU A 53 -22.56 11.89 21.86
N ALA A 54 -23.68 12.16 21.18
CA ALA A 54 -23.89 11.71 19.80
C ALA A 54 -22.86 12.35 18.84
N LEU A 55 -22.57 13.64 19.01
CA LEU A 55 -21.55 14.34 18.23
C LEU A 55 -20.13 13.83 18.51
N ALA A 56 -19.81 13.52 19.77
CA ALA A 56 -18.51 12.93 20.11
C ALA A 56 -18.32 11.56 19.47
N ILE A 57 -19.38 10.73 19.42
CA ILE A 57 -19.32 9.42 18.77
C ILE A 57 -19.15 9.56 17.25
N THR A 58 -19.86 10.47 16.59
CA THR A 58 -19.71 10.65 15.14
C THR A 58 -18.35 11.22 14.77
N ILE A 59 -17.83 12.18 15.54
CA ILE A 59 -16.49 12.75 15.36
C ILE A 59 -15.41 11.68 15.57
N THR A 60 -15.53 10.85 16.60
CA THR A 60 -14.55 9.78 16.87
C THR A 60 -14.58 8.69 15.80
N ILE A 61 -15.76 8.29 15.31
CA ILE A 61 -15.91 7.35 14.19
C ILE A 61 -15.31 7.95 12.91
N PHE A 62 -15.59 9.21 12.62
CA PHE A 62 -15.05 9.89 11.44
C PHE A 62 -13.52 10.04 11.51
N ALA A 63 -12.99 10.42 12.68
CA ALA A 63 -11.56 10.49 12.93
C ALA A 63 -10.90 9.11 12.80
N LEU A 64 -11.53 8.04 13.30
CA LEU A 64 -11.05 6.65 13.14
C LEU A 64 -11.05 6.21 11.67
N LEU A 65 -12.07 6.57 10.90
CA LEU A 65 -12.15 6.29 9.46
C LEU A 65 -11.08 7.08 8.68
N ALA A 66 -10.88 8.35 9.01
CA ALA A 66 -9.83 9.19 8.43
C ALA A 66 -8.41 8.72 8.79
N LEU A 67 -8.21 8.22 10.02
CA LEU A 67 -6.95 7.60 10.44
C LEU A 67 -6.71 6.25 9.75
N ARG A 68 -7.76 5.45 9.53
CA ARG A 68 -7.64 4.19 8.76
C ARG A 68 -7.34 4.43 7.28
N SER A 69 -7.89 5.49 6.67
CA SER A 69 -7.60 5.80 5.25
C SER A 69 -6.15 6.28 5.06
N THR A 70 -5.59 7.00 6.03
CA THR A 70 -4.21 7.49 5.98
C THR A 70 -3.17 6.44 6.36
N ALA A 71 -3.54 5.41 7.15
CA ALA A 71 -2.66 4.29 7.49
C ALA A 71 -2.35 3.34 6.29
N SER A 72 -2.97 3.53 5.12
CA SER A 72 -2.78 2.71 3.93
C SER A 72 -1.81 3.31 2.89
N LYS A 73 -0.76 4.03 3.32
CA LYS A 73 0.24 4.58 2.38
C LYS A 73 1.70 4.33 2.75
N ASN A 74 2.00 3.26 3.48
CA ASN A 74 3.38 2.74 3.62
C ASN A 74 3.34 1.22 3.80
N LYS A 75 2.79 0.48 2.83
CA LYS A 75 3.19 -0.93 2.71
C LYS A 75 4.64 -0.93 2.29
N ALA A 76 5.50 -1.53 3.10
CA ALA A 76 6.87 -1.85 2.69
C ALA A 76 6.83 -2.50 1.29
N PRO A 77 7.86 -2.28 0.45
CA PRO A 77 7.91 -2.89 -0.88
C PRO A 77 7.58 -4.37 -0.77
N GLU A 78 6.52 -4.81 -1.45
CA GLU A 78 6.13 -6.22 -1.46
C GLU A 78 7.34 -7.01 -1.95
N GLU A 79 7.85 -7.91 -1.11
CA GLU A 79 9.05 -8.68 -1.41
C GLU A 79 8.81 -9.51 -2.67
N LEU A 80 9.57 -9.23 -3.72
CA LEU A 80 9.38 -9.88 -5.02
C LEU A 80 9.67 -11.37 -4.88
N LYS A 81 8.75 -12.21 -5.37
CA LYS A 81 8.95 -13.66 -5.39
C LYS A 81 10.05 -14.01 -6.39
N ILE A 82 11.14 -14.59 -5.91
CA ILE A 82 12.29 -14.94 -6.74
C ILE A 82 12.01 -16.21 -7.54
N ILE A 83 12.24 -16.16 -8.84
CA ILE A 83 12.25 -17.31 -9.74
C ILE A 83 13.63 -17.37 -10.37
N GLU A 84 14.33 -18.49 -10.21
CA GLU A 84 15.72 -18.63 -10.65
C GLU A 84 15.94 -19.85 -11.54
N GLY A 85 16.73 -19.68 -12.61
CA GLY A 85 17.21 -20.79 -13.45
C GLY A 85 16.13 -21.50 -14.26
N LYS A 86 14.95 -20.91 -14.40
CA LYS A 86 13.81 -21.55 -15.06
C LYS A 86 13.78 -21.24 -16.56
N GLU A 87 13.38 -22.23 -17.35
CA GLU A 87 13.12 -22.07 -18.76
C GLU A 87 11.61 -21.96 -19.03
N PHE A 88 11.25 -20.99 -19.87
CA PHE A 88 9.90 -20.72 -20.32
C PHE A 88 9.88 -20.84 -21.84
N GLY A 89 9.04 -21.75 -22.36
CA GLY A 89 8.86 -21.96 -23.80
C GLY A 89 7.76 -21.06 -24.39
N VAL A 90 6.97 -21.63 -25.30
CA VAL A 90 5.83 -20.95 -25.94
C VAL A 90 4.66 -20.84 -24.97
N GLN A 91 4.75 -19.90 -24.05
CA GLN A 91 3.72 -19.67 -23.04
C GLN A 91 3.64 -18.20 -22.63
N ARG A 92 2.52 -17.88 -21.99
CA ARG A 92 2.28 -16.59 -21.37
C ARG A 92 2.88 -16.57 -19.97
N VAL A 93 3.72 -15.59 -19.67
CA VAL A 93 4.38 -15.43 -18.37
C VAL A 93 4.02 -14.07 -17.79
N LYS A 94 3.32 -14.07 -16.66
CA LYS A 94 3.01 -12.85 -15.90
C LYS A 94 4.25 -12.40 -15.12
N LEU A 95 4.62 -11.13 -15.27
CA LEU A 95 5.81 -10.57 -14.62
C LEU A 95 5.53 -9.94 -13.25
N ASP A 96 4.35 -9.36 -13.03
CA ASP A 96 4.06 -8.60 -11.80
C ASP A 96 4.24 -9.45 -10.53
N GLY A 97 5.00 -8.90 -9.57
CA GLY A 97 5.27 -9.53 -8.27
C GLY A 97 6.46 -10.50 -8.26
N TYR A 98 7.18 -10.65 -9.39
CA TYR A 98 8.27 -11.60 -9.52
C TYR A 98 9.63 -10.94 -9.80
N HIS A 99 10.67 -11.55 -9.25
CA HIS A 99 12.06 -11.28 -9.59
C HIS A 99 12.65 -12.49 -10.32
N PHE A 100 12.78 -12.41 -11.64
CA PHE A 100 13.37 -13.48 -12.45
C PHE A 100 14.87 -13.31 -12.54
N LYS A 101 15.61 -14.35 -12.18
CA LYS A 101 17.07 -14.37 -12.19
C LYS A 101 17.58 -15.54 -13.02
N ARG A 102 18.49 -15.30 -13.96
CA ARG A 102 19.11 -16.38 -14.78
C ARG A 102 18.10 -17.32 -15.45
N CYS A 103 16.93 -16.80 -15.83
CA CYS A 103 15.88 -17.53 -16.53
C CYS A 103 16.03 -17.39 -18.05
N SER A 104 15.48 -18.33 -18.81
CA SER A 104 15.44 -18.30 -20.27
C SER A 104 13.99 -18.24 -20.77
N PHE A 105 13.68 -17.29 -21.64
CA PHE A 105 12.36 -17.09 -22.24
C PHE A 105 12.45 -17.26 -23.75
N ASN A 106 11.91 -18.36 -24.26
CA ASN A 106 11.95 -18.73 -25.68
C ASN A 106 10.56 -18.70 -26.29
N ARG A 107 10.31 -17.72 -27.15
CA ARG A 107 9.01 -17.50 -27.82
C ARG A 107 7.84 -17.36 -26.83
N SER A 108 8.11 -16.76 -25.68
CA SER A 108 7.13 -16.48 -24.64
C SER A 108 6.45 -15.13 -24.86
N GLU A 109 5.24 -14.98 -24.33
CA GLU A 109 4.59 -13.68 -24.15
C GLU A 109 4.81 -13.21 -22.71
N LEU A 110 5.49 -12.09 -22.52
CA LEU A 110 5.80 -11.53 -21.20
C LEU A 110 4.78 -10.45 -20.85
N VAL A 111 3.92 -10.73 -19.87
CA VAL A 111 2.75 -9.89 -19.57
C VAL A 111 3.01 -8.98 -18.37
N ILE A 112 2.76 -7.68 -18.55
CA ILE A 112 2.85 -6.64 -17.54
C ILE A 112 1.44 -6.08 -17.30
N SER A 113 0.86 -6.33 -16.12
CA SER A 113 -0.46 -5.79 -15.76
C SER A 113 -0.40 -4.42 -15.08
N GLY A 114 0.72 -4.08 -14.44
CA GLY A 114 0.89 -2.81 -13.73
C GLY A 114 0.40 -2.84 -12.29
N ARG A 115 0.12 -4.03 -11.74
CA ARG A 115 -0.40 -4.18 -10.36
C ARG A 115 0.68 -4.35 -9.30
N ALA A 116 1.87 -4.82 -9.70
CA ALA A 116 3.01 -4.96 -8.80
C ALA A 116 4.32 -4.76 -9.57
N ALA A 117 5.37 -4.37 -8.85
CA ALA A 117 6.70 -4.27 -9.42
C ALA A 117 7.20 -5.65 -9.90
N PHE A 118 8.15 -5.65 -10.83
CA PHE A 118 8.86 -6.85 -11.26
C PHE A 118 10.32 -6.50 -11.55
N SER A 119 11.18 -7.52 -11.60
CA SER A 119 12.58 -7.32 -11.94
C SER A 119 13.13 -8.51 -12.72
N LEU A 120 13.98 -8.20 -13.71
CA LEU A 120 14.63 -9.17 -14.59
C LEU A 120 16.14 -8.99 -14.45
N THR A 121 16.86 -10.02 -14.03
CA THR A 121 18.31 -9.95 -13.77
C THR A 121 19.04 -11.14 -14.41
N HIS A 122 19.97 -10.85 -15.32
CA HIS A 122 20.73 -11.88 -16.07
C HIS A 122 19.86 -12.91 -16.80
N ASN A 123 18.71 -12.51 -17.34
CA ASN A 123 17.81 -13.41 -18.09
C ASN A 123 18.14 -13.41 -19.59
N GLN A 124 17.84 -14.51 -20.27
CA GLN A 124 17.91 -14.65 -21.71
C GLN A 124 16.50 -14.55 -22.31
N ILE A 125 16.29 -13.67 -23.27
CA ILE A 125 15.00 -13.46 -23.93
C ILE A 125 15.20 -13.64 -25.43
N THR A 126 14.67 -14.72 -26.00
CA THR A 126 14.83 -15.07 -27.42
C THR A 126 13.48 -15.27 -28.08
N GLY A 127 13.18 -14.44 -29.10
CA GLY A 127 11.92 -14.53 -29.86
C GLY A 127 10.66 -14.26 -29.04
N SER A 128 10.79 -13.67 -27.85
CA SER A 128 9.68 -13.34 -26.95
C SER A 128 9.29 -11.86 -27.09
N HIS A 129 8.06 -11.51 -26.75
CA HIS A 129 7.56 -10.13 -26.80
C HIS A 129 6.90 -9.72 -25.48
N PHE A 130 6.85 -8.41 -25.23
CA PHE A 130 6.16 -7.84 -24.07
C PHE A 130 4.75 -7.44 -24.45
N THR A 131 3.79 -7.78 -23.59
CA THR A 131 2.39 -7.37 -23.70
C THR A 131 1.99 -6.64 -22.44
N PHE A 132 1.38 -5.47 -22.60
CA PHE A 132 0.79 -4.74 -21.50
C PHE A 132 -0.69 -5.13 -21.39
N SER A 133 -1.16 -5.44 -20.19
CA SER A 133 -2.55 -5.76 -19.90
C SER A 133 -3.10 -4.87 -18.78
N ASP A 134 -4.40 -4.93 -18.56
CA ASP A 134 -5.09 -4.28 -17.44
C ASP A 134 -4.71 -2.78 -17.27
N GLU A 135 -4.31 -2.37 -16.06
CA GLU A 135 -3.98 -0.99 -15.72
C GLU A 135 -2.80 -0.43 -16.51
N ALA A 136 -1.82 -1.28 -16.85
CA ALA A 136 -0.69 -0.88 -17.68
C ALA A 136 -1.11 -0.60 -19.14
N ALA A 137 -2.01 -1.41 -19.69
CA ALA A 137 -2.55 -1.18 -21.04
C ALA A 137 -3.33 0.14 -21.13
N VAL A 138 -4.17 0.42 -20.13
CA VAL A 138 -4.93 1.68 -20.04
C VAL A 138 -3.99 2.88 -19.97
N THR A 139 -2.92 2.77 -19.18
CA THR A 139 -1.91 3.84 -19.08
C THR A 139 -1.25 4.15 -20.42
N LEU A 140 -0.81 3.11 -21.15
CA LEU A 140 -0.24 3.29 -22.49
C LEU A 140 -1.25 3.88 -23.48
N GLN A 141 -2.52 3.50 -23.38
CA GLN A 141 -3.57 4.06 -24.22
C GLN A 141 -3.74 5.56 -23.96
N ILE A 142 -3.76 5.97 -22.69
CA ILE A 142 -3.85 7.40 -22.30
C ILE A 142 -2.63 8.16 -22.81
N LEU A 143 -1.41 7.65 -22.59
CA LEU A 143 -0.19 8.28 -23.07
C LEU A 143 -0.18 8.41 -24.59
N THR A 144 -0.70 7.40 -25.31
CA THR A 144 -0.85 7.44 -26.76
C THR A 144 -1.83 8.53 -27.19
N MET A 145 -3.00 8.62 -26.55
CA MET A 145 -3.98 9.67 -26.84
C MET A 145 -3.40 11.06 -26.58
N MET A 146 -2.71 11.27 -25.45
CA MET A 146 -2.06 12.54 -25.15
C MET A 146 -0.97 12.88 -26.17
N TYR A 147 -0.21 11.89 -26.64
CA TYR A 147 0.84 12.11 -27.63
C TYR A 147 0.31 12.55 -29.00
N THR A 148 -0.91 12.15 -29.36
CA THR A 148 -1.54 12.59 -30.61
C THR A 148 -1.87 14.09 -30.61
N ASP A 149 -2.13 14.69 -29.45
CA ASP A 149 -2.33 16.12 -29.31
C ASP A 149 -0.98 16.87 -29.30
N GLU A 150 -0.84 17.88 -30.16
CA GLU A 150 0.38 18.69 -30.27
C GLU A 150 0.71 19.44 -28.98
N GLY A 151 -0.31 19.84 -28.20
CA GLY A 151 -0.12 20.58 -26.96
C GLY A 151 0.53 19.75 -25.84
N PHE A 152 0.25 18.45 -25.80
CA PHE A 152 0.75 17.54 -24.76
C PHE A 152 2.02 16.78 -25.15
N ARG A 153 2.35 16.75 -26.45
CA ARG A 153 3.52 16.03 -26.97
C ARG A 153 4.84 16.36 -26.25
N PRO A 154 5.19 17.64 -25.96
CA PRO A 154 6.45 17.96 -25.28
C PRO A 154 6.55 17.33 -23.88
N MET A 155 5.45 17.29 -23.13
CA MET A 155 5.40 16.70 -21.79
C MET A 155 5.62 15.18 -21.82
N ILE A 156 5.04 14.50 -22.81
CA ILE A 156 5.22 13.06 -22.99
C ILE A 156 6.67 12.73 -23.39
N GLU A 157 7.27 13.55 -24.28
CA GLU A 157 8.68 13.40 -24.67
C GLU A 157 9.64 13.63 -23.50
N GLU A 158 9.37 14.62 -22.64
CA GLU A 158 10.13 14.84 -21.41
C GLU A 158 10.02 13.65 -20.45
N THR A 159 8.84 13.04 -20.36
CA THR A 159 8.61 11.83 -19.57
C THR A 159 9.46 10.67 -20.10
N PHE A 160 9.46 10.41 -21.41
CA PHE A 160 10.31 9.37 -22.01
C PHE A 160 11.80 9.66 -21.88
N THR A 161 12.19 10.93 -21.98
CA THR A 161 13.56 11.38 -21.76
C THR A 161 14.01 11.10 -20.32
N SER A 162 13.14 11.36 -19.33
CA SER A 162 13.38 11.08 -17.91
C SER A 162 13.48 9.58 -17.60
N ILE A 163 12.67 8.76 -18.28
CA ILE A 163 12.78 7.29 -18.21
C ILE A 163 14.12 6.82 -18.77
N ARG A 164 14.54 7.37 -19.93
CA ARG A 164 15.81 7.02 -20.59
C ARG A 164 17.03 7.40 -19.75
N SER A 165 16.98 8.53 -19.05
CA SER A 165 18.05 9.00 -18.17
C SER A 165 18.06 8.28 -16.81
N GLY A 166 17.04 7.47 -16.50
CA GLY A 166 16.91 6.80 -15.21
C GLY A 166 16.52 7.73 -14.05
N ALA A 167 16.01 8.92 -14.34
CA ALA A 167 15.66 9.94 -13.34
C ALA A 167 14.35 9.63 -12.57
N ASN A 168 13.52 8.70 -13.08
CA ASN A 168 12.20 8.35 -12.51
C ASN A 168 12.24 7.48 -11.23
N ASN A 169 13.21 7.71 -10.34
CA ASN A 169 13.21 7.12 -8.99
C ASN A 169 12.51 8.00 -7.93
N GLN A 170 11.85 9.07 -8.34
CA GLN A 170 11.04 9.90 -7.44
C GLN A 170 9.57 9.83 -7.86
N SER A 171 8.73 9.19 -7.03
CA SER A 171 7.30 9.49 -7.02
C SER A 171 7.14 11.02 -6.93
N PRO A 172 6.15 11.63 -7.62
CA PRO A 172 6.01 13.07 -7.59
C PRO A 172 5.84 13.52 -6.14
N ILE A 173 6.84 14.25 -5.64
CA ILE A 173 6.69 15.05 -4.43
C ILE A 173 5.74 16.15 -4.84
N ILE A 174 4.46 16.00 -4.48
CA ILE A 174 3.48 17.08 -4.58
C ILE A 174 3.92 18.10 -3.52
N THR A 175 4.85 18.99 -3.87
CA THR A 175 5.05 20.22 -3.10
C THR A 175 3.87 21.13 -3.40
N PRO A 176 3.07 21.53 -2.41
CA PRO A 176 2.06 22.57 -2.64
C PRO A 176 2.79 23.84 -3.04
N HIS A 177 2.40 24.41 -4.19
CA HIS A 177 2.85 25.74 -4.57
C HIS A 177 2.32 26.78 -3.56
N PRO A 178 3.13 27.76 -3.15
CA PRO A 178 2.71 28.86 -2.28
C PRO A 178 1.70 29.80 -2.95
#